data_AF-A0A2C4PQ94-F1
#
_entry.id   AF-A0A2C4PQ94-F1
#
_cell.length_a   1.000
_cell.length_b   1.000
_cell.length_c   1.000
_cell.angle_alpha   90.00
_cell.angle_beta   90.00
_cell.angle_gamma   90.00
#
_symmetry.space_group_name_H-M   'P 1'
#
loop_
_entity.id
_entity.type
_entity.pdbx_description
1 polymer ?
#
loop_
_entity_poly.entity_id
_entity_poly.type
_entity_poly.pdbx_seq_one_letter_code
_entity_poly.pdbx_strand_id
1 'polypeptide(L)'
;GNRLVNVIKSGTATSRQLDQAIGLIGREALGAEADIEKLQRALRSVDDGNSIENVRNELRELSREAERAGKSFKELDIGLENMLGGAMAAGGISGVIEKALDTSKLKTKIDVTFEVPASSKKSVEQAVRGIEAYGVDVEEALEGTRRQWALNKTVSDTANTSIVKGAAAISTAYAGIDFTELIQESNEIGNELGVTNESALALINALLKLGFPPEQLDIIAEYGGQLTRAGYTAEEVQAIMAAGVETGTWN
;
A
#
# COMPACT_ATOMS: atom_id res chain seq x y z
N GLY A 1 38.16 -5.85 -22.91
CA GLY A 1 36.94 -6.61 -22.60
C GLY A 1 37.11 -7.51 -21.38
N ASN A 2 37.69 -8.70 -21.55
CA ASN A 2 37.62 -9.79 -20.55
C ASN A 2 38.15 -9.46 -19.15
N ARG A 3 39.22 -8.67 -19.01
CA ARG A 3 39.77 -8.32 -17.69
C ARG A 3 38.81 -7.43 -16.88
N LEU A 4 38.15 -6.47 -17.53
CA LEU A 4 37.21 -5.56 -16.87
C LEU A 4 35.94 -6.31 -16.43
N VAL A 5 35.39 -7.14 -17.33
CA VAL A 5 34.24 -7.98 -17.03
C VAL A 5 34.54 -8.95 -15.87
N ASN A 6 35.74 -9.53 -15.86
CA ASN A 6 36.12 -10.47 -14.80
C ASN A 6 36.28 -9.80 -13.44
N VAL A 7 36.89 -8.62 -13.34
CA VAL A 7 37.02 -7.93 -12.05
C VAL A 7 35.67 -7.43 -11.51
N ILE A 8 34.73 -7.08 -12.40
CA ILE A 8 33.36 -6.74 -12.02
C ILE A 8 32.63 -7.99 -11.51
N LYS A 9 32.68 -9.09 -12.26
CA LYS A 9 32.07 -10.37 -11.87
C LYS A 9 32.64 -10.94 -10.57
N SER A 10 33.92 -10.73 -10.30
CA SER A 10 34.58 -11.18 -9.06
C SER A 10 34.47 -10.19 -7.91
N GLY A 11 33.80 -9.04 -8.09
CA GLY A 11 33.66 -8.02 -7.04
C GLY A 11 34.98 -7.34 -6.63
N THR A 12 36.00 -7.37 -7.48
CA THR A 12 37.35 -6.80 -7.20
C THR A 12 37.67 -5.58 -8.07
N ALA A 13 36.67 -5.02 -8.74
CA ALA A 13 36.83 -3.83 -9.57
C ALA A 13 37.18 -2.60 -8.72
N THR A 14 38.17 -1.83 -9.17
CA THR A 14 38.50 -0.52 -8.60
C THR A 14 37.53 0.55 -9.09
N SER A 15 37.41 1.69 -8.40
CA SER A 15 36.54 2.80 -8.81
C SER A 15 36.81 3.28 -10.24
N ARG A 16 38.09 3.36 -10.63
CA ARG A 16 38.49 3.68 -12.01
C ARG A 16 38.00 2.66 -13.05
N GLN A 17 37.92 1.39 -12.67
CA GLN A 17 37.40 0.33 -13.54
C GLN A 17 35.88 0.39 -13.63
N LEU A 18 35.18 0.72 -12.54
CA LEU A 18 33.74 0.95 -12.56
C LEU A 18 33.37 2.16 -13.43
N ASP A 19 34.09 3.28 -13.29
CA ASP A 19 33.95 4.47 -14.16
C ASP A 19 34.13 4.13 -15.65
N GLN A 20 35.15 3.32 -15.95
CA GLN A 20 35.41 2.87 -17.31
C GLN A 20 34.27 1.98 -17.84
N ALA A 21 33.72 1.10 -17.01
CA ALA A 21 32.60 0.24 -17.40
C ALA A 21 31.33 1.07 -17.66
N ILE A 22 31.01 1.99 -16.76
CA ILE A 22 29.87 2.91 -16.88
C ILE A 22 30.00 3.76 -18.14
N GLY A 23 31.19 4.29 -18.44
CA GLY A 23 31.42 5.06 -19.66
C GLY A 23 31.23 4.25 -20.95
N LEU A 24 31.62 2.96 -20.95
CA LEU A 24 31.42 2.06 -22.08
C LEU A 24 29.93 1.70 -22.26
N ILE A 25 29.24 1.37 -21.17
CA ILE A 25 27.80 1.08 -21.16
C ILE A 25 27.00 2.30 -21.61
N GLY A 26 27.33 3.48 -21.09
CA GLY A 26 26.66 4.73 -21.46
C GLY A 26 26.82 5.09 -22.93
N ARG A 27 28.01 4.90 -23.53
CA ARG A 27 28.22 5.11 -24.98
C ARG A 27 27.41 4.15 -25.83
N GLU A 28 27.32 2.89 -25.42
CA GLU A 28 26.61 1.86 -26.16
C GLU A 28 25.09 2.04 -26.06
N ALA A 29 24.58 2.37 -24.88
CA ALA A 29 23.15 2.50 -24.61
C ALA A 29 22.55 3.82 -25.13
N LEU A 30 23.32 4.92 -25.10
CA LEU A 30 22.81 6.27 -25.39
C LEU A 30 23.36 6.86 -26.69
N GLY A 31 24.29 6.17 -27.37
CA GLY A 31 24.97 6.66 -28.57
C GLY A 31 26.10 7.65 -28.27
N ALA A 32 26.96 7.89 -29.26
CA ALA A 32 28.18 8.69 -29.10
C ALA A 32 27.94 10.20 -28.81
N GLU A 33 26.70 10.67 -28.98
CA GLU A 33 26.30 12.09 -28.84
C GLU A 33 25.63 12.41 -27.49
N ALA A 34 25.36 11.40 -26.66
CA ALA A 34 24.76 11.62 -25.35
C ALA A 34 25.75 12.27 -24.37
N ASP A 35 25.23 13.12 -23.48
CA ASP A 35 26.00 13.89 -22.49
C ASP A 35 26.48 12.99 -21.34
N ILE A 36 27.43 12.10 -21.64
CA ILE A 36 27.98 11.09 -20.72
C ILE A 36 28.60 11.74 -19.48
N GLU A 37 29.04 12.99 -19.59
CA GLU A 37 29.49 13.72 -18.41
C GLU A 37 28.36 14.04 -17.44
N LYS A 38 27.12 14.30 -17.91
CA LYS A 38 25.96 14.45 -17.02
C LYS A 38 25.62 13.13 -16.34
N LEU A 39 25.65 12.02 -17.08
CA LEU A 39 25.46 10.68 -16.52
C LEU A 39 26.54 10.36 -15.46
N GLN A 40 27.81 10.61 -15.77
CA GLN A 40 28.91 10.43 -14.82
C GLN A 40 28.83 11.39 -13.64
N ARG A 41 28.34 12.62 -13.81
CA ARG A 41 28.11 13.57 -12.71
C ARG A 41 26.95 13.10 -11.82
N ALA A 42 25.85 12.60 -12.39
CA ALA A 42 24.73 12.02 -11.65
C ALA A 42 25.15 10.76 -10.87
N LEU A 43 26.01 9.92 -11.45
CA LEU A 43 26.56 8.75 -10.77
C LEU A 43 27.60 9.15 -9.70
N ARG A 44 28.38 10.19 -9.93
CA ARG A 44 29.30 10.75 -8.90
C ARG A 44 28.57 11.46 -7.76
N SER A 45 27.39 12.04 -7.98
CA SER A 45 26.55 12.55 -6.88
C SER A 45 25.99 11.43 -5.99
N VAL A 46 26.07 10.18 -6.44
CA VAL A 46 25.76 8.97 -5.64
C VAL A 46 27.02 8.40 -4.95
N ASP A 47 28.24 8.83 -5.33
CA ASP A 47 29.53 8.23 -4.95
C ASP A 47 30.10 8.71 -3.60
N ASP A 48 29.62 9.83 -3.07
CA ASP A 48 29.96 10.23 -1.70
C ASP A 48 29.01 9.46 -0.77
N GLY A 49 29.47 8.40 -0.09
CA GLY A 49 28.67 7.51 0.77
C GLY A 49 27.65 8.18 1.73
N ASN A 50 27.75 9.49 1.97
CA ASN A 50 26.71 10.34 2.53
C ASN A 50 25.36 10.27 1.78
N SER A 51 25.33 10.24 0.43
CA SER A 51 24.08 10.15 -0.35
C SER A 51 23.39 8.80 -0.16
N ILE A 52 24.15 7.70 -0.13
CA ILE A 52 23.60 6.36 0.15
C ILE A 52 23.15 6.24 1.61
N GLU A 53 23.88 6.83 2.56
CA GLU A 53 23.45 6.89 3.96
C GLU A 53 22.17 7.71 4.14
N ASN A 54 22.03 8.83 3.42
CA ASN A 54 20.80 9.63 3.41
C ASN A 54 19.63 8.85 2.83
N VAL A 55 19.79 8.24 1.66
CA VAL A 55 18.76 7.37 1.06
C VAL A 55 18.38 6.23 2.00
N ARG A 56 19.35 5.61 2.68
CA ARG A 56 19.08 4.58 3.70
C ARG A 56 18.31 5.13 4.91
N ASN A 57 18.56 6.37 5.30
CA ASN A 57 17.86 7.00 6.42
C ASN A 57 16.43 7.39 6.05
N GLU A 58 16.23 7.92 4.84
CA GLU A 58 14.92 8.23 4.25
C GLU A 58 14.08 6.95 4.09
N LEU A 59 14.68 5.89 3.53
CA LEU A 59 14.09 4.55 3.48
C LEU A 59 13.62 4.09 4.86
N ARG A 60 14.48 4.19 5.87
CA ARG A 60 14.14 3.80 7.24
C ARG A 60 13.04 4.66 7.82
N GLU A 61 13.00 5.95 7.51
CA GLU A 61 11.94 6.85 7.99
C GLU A 61 10.60 6.52 7.36
N LEU A 62 10.59 6.28 6.06
CA LEU A 62 9.42 5.88 5.31
C LEU A 62 8.88 4.52 5.76
N SER A 63 9.76 3.52 5.93
CA SER A 63 9.37 2.23 6.52
C SER A 63 8.80 2.40 7.93
N ARG A 64 9.39 3.26 8.77
CA ARG A 64 8.83 3.57 10.10
C ARG A 64 7.45 4.20 10.02
N GLU A 65 7.22 5.08 9.04
CA GLU A 65 5.91 5.71 8.86
C GLU A 65 4.85 4.71 8.40
N ALA A 66 5.19 3.81 7.47
CA ALA A 66 4.31 2.70 7.10
C ALA A 66 4.04 1.76 8.28
N GLU A 67 5.05 1.41 9.09
CA GLU A 67 4.85 0.63 10.30
C GLU A 67 3.93 1.33 11.32
N ARG A 68 4.05 2.65 11.48
CA ARG A 68 3.16 3.45 12.34
C ARG A 68 1.74 3.43 11.80
N ALA A 69 1.54 3.61 10.50
CA ALA A 69 0.24 3.53 9.86
C ALA A 69 -0.42 2.15 10.11
N GLY A 70 0.34 1.07 9.91
CA GLY A 70 -0.14 -0.29 10.20
C GLY A 70 -0.52 -0.51 11.67
N LYS A 71 0.22 0.07 12.62
CA LYS A 71 -0.13 0.03 14.06
C LYS A 71 -1.39 0.83 14.36
N SER A 72 -1.53 2.03 13.80
CA SER A 72 -2.73 2.86 13.97
C SER A 72 -3.98 2.16 13.45
N PHE A 73 -3.90 1.44 12.31
CA PHE A 73 -5.04 0.65 11.82
C PHE A 73 -5.43 -0.48 12.77
N LYS A 74 -4.46 -1.15 13.41
CA LYS A 74 -4.72 -2.19 14.42
C LYS A 74 -5.31 -1.63 15.71
N GLU A 75 -4.87 -0.47 16.16
CA GLU A 75 -5.43 0.19 17.34
C GLU A 75 -6.87 0.67 17.10
N LEU A 76 -7.15 1.19 15.90
CA LEU A 76 -8.49 1.54 15.44
C LEU A 76 -9.42 0.32 15.42
N ASP A 77 -8.93 -0.83 14.98
CA ASP A 77 -9.68 -2.09 14.99
C ASP A 77 -10.19 -2.45 16.40
N ILE A 78 -9.30 -2.41 17.39
CA ILE A 78 -9.58 -2.73 18.81
C ILE A 78 -10.53 -1.69 19.44
N GLY A 79 -10.30 -0.40 19.19
CA GLY A 79 -11.12 0.68 19.75
C GLY A 79 -12.59 0.56 19.33
N LEU A 80 -12.80 0.18 18.08
CA LEU A 80 -14.14 0.05 17.50
C LEU A 80 -14.89 -1.19 17.98
N GLU A 81 -14.20 -2.33 18.15
CA GLU A 81 -14.80 -3.55 18.71
C GLU A 81 -15.39 -3.29 20.11
N ASN A 82 -14.66 -2.55 20.95
CA ASN A 82 -15.11 -2.17 22.28
C ASN A 82 -16.34 -1.24 22.23
N MET A 83 -16.39 -0.30 21.28
CA MET A 83 -17.52 0.60 21.10
C MET A 83 -18.79 -0.13 20.65
N LEU A 84 -18.68 -1.02 19.66
CA LEU A 84 -19.82 -1.82 19.17
C LEU A 84 -20.36 -2.76 20.25
N GLY A 85 -19.48 -3.32 21.08
CA GLY A 85 -19.88 -4.12 22.26
C GLY A 85 -20.69 -3.31 23.28
N GLY A 86 -20.32 -2.05 23.52
CA GLY A 86 -21.00 -1.17 24.48
C GLY A 86 -22.36 -0.63 23.99
N ALA A 87 -22.46 -0.25 22.71
CA ALA A 87 -23.67 0.35 22.14
C ALA A 87 -24.87 -0.61 22.06
N MET A 88 -24.64 -1.93 22.05
CA MET A 88 -25.69 -2.95 22.06
C MET A 88 -26.48 -2.99 23.39
N ALA A 89 -25.92 -2.49 24.49
CA ALA A 89 -26.54 -2.59 25.81
C ALA A 89 -27.52 -1.44 26.15
N ALA A 90 -27.56 -0.34 25.37
CA ALA A 90 -28.17 0.93 25.80
C ALA A 90 -29.48 1.36 25.09
N GLY A 91 -30.01 0.61 24.11
CA GLY A 91 -31.15 1.06 23.28
C GLY A 91 -32.54 0.65 23.79
N GLY A 92 -33.44 1.62 24.01
CA GLY A 92 -34.86 1.38 24.36
C GLY A 92 -35.73 0.82 23.21
N ILE A 93 -36.99 0.47 23.49
CA ILE A 93 -37.87 -0.37 22.63
C ILE A 93 -38.02 0.12 21.17
N SER A 94 -38.12 1.43 20.90
CA SER A 94 -38.26 1.96 19.52
C SER A 94 -36.99 1.82 18.69
N GLY A 95 -35.82 2.13 19.28
CA GLY A 95 -34.53 1.97 18.59
C GLY A 95 -34.11 0.52 18.41
N VAL A 96 -34.66 -0.40 19.20
CA VAL A 96 -34.43 -1.85 19.05
C VAL A 96 -35.11 -2.39 17.79
N ILE A 97 -36.29 -1.89 17.42
CA ILE A 97 -37.05 -2.41 16.27
C ILE A 97 -36.44 -1.98 14.93
N GLU A 98 -36.12 -0.69 14.76
CA GLU A 98 -35.45 -0.20 13.54
C GLU A 98 -34.09 -0.88 13.36
N LYS A 99 -33.29 -0.95 14.43
CA LYS A 99 -32.01 -1.65 14.42
C LYS A 99 -32.16 -3.13 14.10
N ALA A 100 -33.21 -3.80 14.57
CA ALA A 100 -33.48 -5.21 14.24
C ALA A 100 -33.85 -5.42 12.76
N LEU A 101 -34.65 -4.53 12.17
CA LEU A 101 -35.02 -4.58 10.75
C LEU A 101 -33.80 -4.34 9.85
N ASP A 102 -32.97 -3.34 10.17
CA ASP A 102 -31.73 -3.08 9.43
C ASP A 102 -30.74 -4.22 9.56
N THR A 103 -30.66 -4.82 10.76
CA THR A 103 -29.87 -6.03 11.00
C THR A 103 -30.35 -7.21 10.14
N SER A 104 -31.67 -7.43 10.04
CA SER A 104 -32.21 -8.52 9.23
C SER A 104 -31.89 -8.33 7.75
N LYS A 105 -32.08 -7.12 7.22
CA LYS A 105 -31.77 -6.80 5.82
C LYS A 105 -30.29 -7.00 5.52
N LEU A 106 -29.41 -6.48 6.38
CA LEU A 106 -27.97 -6.63 6.24
C LEU A 106 -27.56 -8.11 6.25
N LYS A 107 -28.06 -8.90 7.21
CA LYS A 107 -27.80 -10.34 7.27
C LYS A 107 -28.25 -11.06 6.00
N THR A 108 -29.44 -10.78 5.50
CA THR A 108 -29.92 -11.35 4.23
C THR A 108 -29.00 -10.98 3.07
N LYS A 109 -28.56 -9.72 2.96
CA LYS A 109 -27.60 -9.32 1.92
C LYS A 109 -26.27 -10.06 2.06
N ILE A 110 -25.75 -10.20 3.28
CA ILE A 110 -24.51 -10.94 3.55
C ILE A 110 -24.67 -12.43 3.17
N ASP A 111 -25.79 -13.05 3.52
CA ASP A 111 -26.07 -14.45 3.20
C ASP A 111 -26.12 -14.69 1.68
N VAL A 112 -26.70 -13.75 0.93
CA VAL A 112 -26.84 -13.83 -0.52
C VAL A 112 -25.55 -13.51 -1.27
N THR A 113 -24.80 -12.49 -0.83
CA THR A 113 -23.71 -11.88 -1.63
C THR A 113 -22.31 -12.31 -1.23
N PHE A 114 -22.10 -12.85 -0.02
CA PHE A 114 -20.78 -13.26 0.46
C PHE A 114 -20.60 -14.78 0.36
N GLU A 115 -19.62 -15.19 -0.42
CA GLU A 115 -19.17 -16.58 -0.51
C GLU A 115 -18.18 -16.90 0.63
N VAL A 116 -18.69 -16.96 1.86
CA VAL A 116 -17.90 -17.22 3.08
C VAL A 116 -18.56 -18.32 3.93
N PRO A 117 -17.79 -19.06 4.75
CA PRO A 117 -18.35 -20.02 5.70
C PRO A 117 -19.34 -19.38 6.67
N ALA A 118 -20.31 -20.15 7.17
CA ALA A 118 -21.30 -19.67 8.14
C ALA A 118 -20.67 -19.05 9.40
N SER A 119 -19.51 -19.56 9.83
CA SER A 119 -18.74 -19.02 10.96
C SER A 119 -18.24 -17.59 10.74
N SER A 120 -18.01 -17.20 9.49
CA SER A 120 -17.47 -15.89 9.10
C SER A 120 -18.53 -14.81 8.92
N LYS A 121 -19.81 -15.20 8.77
CA LYS A 121 -20.93 -14.27 8.52
C LYS A 121 -21.07 -13.20 9.61
N LYS A 122 -20.82 -13.57 10.86
CA LYS A 122 -20.84 -12.62 11.99
C LYS A 122 -19.68 -11.63 11.92
N SER A 123 -18.47 -12.08 11.59
CA SER A 123 -17.31 -11.21 11.41
C SER A 123 -17.53 -10.22 10.27
N VAL A 124 -18.08 -10.68 9.15
CA VAL A 124 -18.49 -9.83 8.02
C VAL A 124 -19.51 -8.77 8.46
N GLU A 125 -20.56 -9.16 9.18
CA GLU A 125 -21.56 -8.21 9.69
C GLU A 125 -20.93 -7.14 10.58
N GLN A 126 -20.02 -7.53 11.47
CA GLN A 126 -19.30 -6.62 12.35
C GLN A 126 -18.35 -5.69 11.58
N ALA A 127 -17.69 -6.19 10.54
CA ALA A 127 -16.83 -5.39 9.67
C ALA A 127 -17.63 -4.30 8.94
N VAL A 128 -18.76 -4.66 8.31
CA VAL A 128 -19.64 -3.69 7.61
C VAL A 128 -20.10 -2.57 8.55
N ARG A 129 -20.60 -2.93 9.73
CA ARG A 129 -21.01 -1.93 10.75
C ARG A 129 -19.86 -1.12 11.31
N GLY A 130 -18.67 -1.72 11.35
CA GLY A 130 -17.49 -1.03 11.81
C GLY A 130 -17.07 0.07 10.83
N ILE A 131 -17.23 -0.17 9.54
CA ILE A 131 -16.90 0.79 8.49
C ILE A 131 -17.84 2.02 8.55
N GLU A 132 -19.13 1.82 8.85
CA GLU A 132 -20.10 2.92 9.03
C GLU A 132 -19.64 3.96 10.07
N ALA A 133 -18.90 3.53 11.10
CA ALA A 133 -18.39 4.43 12.13
C ALA A 133 -17.34 5.43 11.60
N TYR A 134 -16.74 5.16 10.45
CA TYR A 134 -15.86 6.09 9.74
C TYR A 134 -16.64 7.05 8.82
N GLY A 135 -17.96 6.89 8.68
CA GLY A 135 -18.79 7.77 7.84
C GLY A 135 -19.01 7.26 6.41
N VAL A 136 -18.57 6.05 6.10
CA VAL A 136 -18.87 5.36 4.84
C VAL A 136 -20.32 4.88 4.85
N ASP A 137 -21.03 5.03 3.72
CA ASP A 137 -22.42 4.59 3.59
C ASP A 137 -22.55 3.06 3.73
N VAL A 138 -23.68 2.58 4.26
CA VAL A 138 -23.89 1.15 4.52
C VAL A 138 -23.80 0.28 3.26
N GLU A 139 -24.28 0.76 2.11
CA GLU A 139 -24.22 -0.01 0.86
C GLU A 139 -22.79 -0.07 0.32
N GLU A 140 -22.05 1.02 0.44
CA GLU A 140 -20.64 1.11 0.07
C GLU A 140 -19.77 0.26 1.01
N ALA A 141 -20.01 0.33 2.31
CA ALA A 141 -19.39 -0.49 3.34
C ALA A 141 -19.61 -1.98 3.07
N LEU A 142 -20.84 -2.37 2.72
CA LEU A 142 -21.19 -3.74 2.37
C LEU A 142 -20.44 -4.19 1.11
N GLU A 143 -20.45 -3.40 0.04
CA GLU A 143 -19.78 -3.75 -1.22
C GLU A 143 -18.27 -3.83 -1.07
N GLY A 144 -17.62 -2.87 -0.40
CA GLY A 144 -16.18 -2.91 -0.14
C GLY A 144 -15.79 -4.10 0.74
N THR A 145 -16.58 -4.42 1.77
CA THR A 145 -16.37 -5.64 2.58
C THR A 145 -16.53 -6.90 1.74
N ARG A 146 -17.54 -6.96 0.87
CA ARG A 146 -17.77 -8.10 -0.03
C ARG A 146 -16.60 -8.29 -0.97
N ARG A 147 -16.11 -7.19 -1.56
CA ARG A 147 -14.95 -7.18 -2.45
C ARG A 147 -13.70 -7.65 -1.74
N GLN A 148 -13.41 -7.14 -0.54
CA GLN A 148 -12.24 -7.56 0.24
C GLN A 148 -12.24 -9.07 0.51
N TRP A 149 -13.35 -9.63 1.01
CA TRP A 149 -13.46 -11.07 1.29
C TRP A 149 -13.39 -11.92 0.02
N ALA A 150 -13.87 -11.40 -1.11
CA ALA A 150 -13.80 -12.09 -2.40
C ALA A 150 -12.38 -12.11 -2.99
N LEU A 151 -11.62 -11.01 -2.85
CA LEU A 151 -10.24 -10.89 -3.31
C LEU A 151 -9.26 -11.66 -2.41
N ASN A 152 -9.56 -11.76 -1.10
CA ASN A 152 -8.66 -12.31 -0.09
C ASN A 152 -9.25 -13.52 0.63
N LYS A 153 -9.79 -14.49 -0.13
CA LYS A 153 -10.46 -15.70 0.40
C LYS A 153 -9.59 -16.56 1.32
N THR A 154 -8.26 -16.49 1.18
CA THR A 154 -7.31 -17.30 1.95
C THR A 154 -6.78 -16.58 3.19
N VAL A 155 -7.15 -15.32 3.38
CA VAL A 155 -6.76 -14.49 4.53
C VAL A 155 -7.80 -14.64 5.64
N SER A 156 -7.39 -14.45 6.91
CA SER A 156 -8.31 -14.58 8.04
C SER A 156 -9.36 -13.47 8.07
N ASP A 157 -10.52 -13.75 8.67
CA ASP A 157 -11.58 -12.74 8.86
C ASP A 157 -11.08 -11.53 9.64
N THR A 158 -10.21 -11.73 10.63
CA THR A 158 -9.59 -10.64 11.40
C THR A 158 -8.73 -9.75 10.51
N ALA A 159 -7.87 -10.33 9.67
CA ALA A 159 -7.04 -9.54 8.77
C ALA A 159 -7.89 -8.83 7.70
N ASN A 160 -8.89 -9.49 7.12
CA ASN A 160 -9.84 -8.84 6.21
C ASN A 160 -10.60 -7.69 6.89
N THR A 161 -10.96 -7.82 8.17
CA THR A 161 -11.59 -6.75 8.98
C THR A 161 -10.65 -5.57 9.17
N SER A 162 -9.39 -5.81 9.54
CA SER A 162 -8.37 -4.76 9.65
C SER A 162 -8.18 -4.01 8.34
N ILE A 163 -8.14 -4.73 7.21
CA ILE A 163 -7.94 -4.15 5.88
C ILE A 163 -9.10 -3.21 5.53
N VAL A 164 -10.36 -3.66 5.67
CA VAL A 164 -11.50 -2.79 5.33
C VAL A 164 -11.63 -1.59 6.26
N LYS A 165 -11.29 -1.72 7.54
CA LYS A 165 -11.26 -0.58 8.46
C LYS A 165 -10.15 0.41 8.10
N GLY A 166 -8.96 -0.09 7.73
CA GLY A 166 -7.85 0.74 7.26
C GLY A 166 -8.21 1.51 5.98
N ALA A 167 -8.80 0.83 5.01
CA ALA A 167 -9.27 1.45 3.78
C ALA A 167 -10.38 2.49 4.03
N ALA A 168 -11.34 2.20 4.91
CA ALA A 168 -12.38 3.16 5.30
C ALA A 168 -11.79 4.42 5.95
N ALA A 169 -10.80 4.24 6.84
CA ALA A 169 -10.12 5.35 7.48
C ALA A 169 -9.35 6.23 6.47
N ILE A 170 -8.65 5.62 5.50
CA ILE A 170 -7.92 6.37 4.46
C ILE A 170 -8.90 7.09 3.53
N SER A 171 -9.87 6.37 2.95
CA SER A 171 -10.84 6.96 1.99
C SER A 171 -11.67 8.10 2.58
N THR A 172 -11.98 8.03 3.88
CA THR A 172 -12.64 9.14 4.57
C THR A 172 -11.69 10.32 4.84
N ALA A 173 -10.41 10.05 5.11
CA ALA A 173 -9.44 11.09 5.46
C ALA A 173 -8.94 11.90 4.26
N TYR A 174 -8.91 11.29 3.06
CA TYR A 174 -8.43 11.92 1.83
C TYR A 174 -9.54 12.03 0.80
N ALA A 175 -9.89 13.26 0.43
CA ALA A 175 -10.87 13.50 -0.63
C ALA A 175 -10.37 12.94 -1.97
N GLY A 176 -11.28 12.37 -2.75
CA GLY A 176 -10.98 11.81 -4.08
C GLY A 176 -10.67 10.30 -4.08
N ILE A 177 -10.60 9.66 -2.92
CA ILE A 177 -10.43 8.21 -2.81
C ILE A 177 -11.80 7.54 -2.62
N ASP A 178 -12.20 6.68 -3.55
CA ASP A 178 -13.37 5.80 -3.39
C ASP A 178 -13.01 4.60 -2.51
N PHE A 179 -13.86 4.28 -1.53
CA PHE A 179 -13.56 3.21 -0.57
C PHE A 179 -13.44 1.84 -1.27
N THR A 180 -14.31 1.56 -2.24
CA THR A 180 -14.35 0.27 -2.93
C THR A 180 -13.21 0.12 -3.93
N GLU A 181 -12.79 1.22 -4.56
CA GLU A 181 -11.61 1.30 -5.41
C GLU A 181 -10.33 1.09 -4.60
N LEU A 182 -10.18 1.77 -3.46
CA LEU A 182 -9.01 1.59 -2.58
C LEU A 182 -8.82 0.14 -2.13
N ILE A 183 -9.91 -0.61 -1.90
CA ILE A 183 -9.84 -2.05 -1.59
C ILE A 183 -9.24 -2.85 -2.75
N GLN A 184 -9.66 -2.54 -3.98
CA GLN A 184 -9.15 -3.18 -5.20
C GLN A 184 -7.68 -2.82 -5.41
N GLU A 185 -7.34 -1.54 -5.38
CA GLU A 185 -5.97 -1.04 -5.55
C GLU A 185 -5.02 -1.59 -4.50
N SER A 186 -5.43 -1.63 -3.23
CA SER A 186 -4.61 -2.21 -2.15
C SER A 186 -4.33 -3.69 -2.37
N ASN A 187 -5.25 -4.42 -2.99
CA ASN A 187 -5.02 -5.80 -3.37
C ASN A 187 -4.05 -5.93 -4.55
N GLU A 188 -4.20 -5.09 -5.56
CA GLU A 188 -3.31 -5.06 -6.72
C GLU A 188 -1.88 -4.68 -6.32
N ILE A 189 -1.71 -3.63 -5.52
CA ILE A 189 -0.42 -3.22 -4.94
C ILE A 189 0.18 -4.35 -4.10
N GLY A 190 -0.64 -4.98 -3.24
CA GLY A 190 -0.19 -6.13 -2.43
C GLY A 190 0.35 -7.27 -3.30
N ASN A 191 -0.36 -7.61 -4.38
CA ASN A 191 0.03 -8.65 -5.32
C ASN A 191 1.31 -8.29 -6.10
N GLU A 192 1.38 -7.08 -6.67
CA GLU A 192 2.51 -6.64 -7.50
C GLU A 192 3.80 -6.49 -6.68
N LEU A 193 3.70 -6.04 -5.43
CA LEU A 193 4.86 -5.85 -4.54
C LEU A 193 5.19 -7.07 -3.68
N GLY A 194 4.33 -8.10 -3.67
CA GLY A 194 4.50 -9.28 -2.84
C GLY A 194 4.34 -9.01 -1.34
N VAL A 195 3.47 -8.07 -0.96
CA VAL A 195 3.17 -7.70 0.42
C VAL A 195 1.70 -7.97 0.76
N THR A 196 1.34 -7.92 2.04
CA THR A 196 -0.06 -8.05 2.45
C THR A 196 -0.84 -6.78 2.08
N ASN A 197 -2.16 -6.90 1.90
CA ASN A 197 -3.05 -5.74 1.75
C ASN A 197 -2.93 -4.74 2.92
N GLU A 198 -2.66 -5.20 4.15
CA GLU A 198 -2.39 -4.30 5.29
C GLU A 198 -1.13 -3.45 5.06
N SER A 199 -0.05 -4.09 4.58
CA SER A 199 1.19 -3.39 4.22
C SER A 199 1.00 -2.47 3.01
N ALA A 200 0.17 -2.86 2.04
CA ALA A 200 -0.18 -2.01 0.90
C ALA A 200 -0.94 -0.75 1.35
N LEU A 201 -1.95 -0.87 2.22
CA LEU A 201 -2.65 0.28 2.80
C LEU A 201 -1.72 1.18 3.62
N ALA A 202 -0.77 0.60 4.34
CA ALA A 202 0.23 1.35 5.09
C ALA A 202 1.19 2.14 4.15
N LEU A 203 1.60 1.53 3.04
CA LEU A 203 2.37 2.17 1.97
C LEU A 203 1.59 3.34 1.37
N ILE A 204 0.35 3.11 0.95
CA ILE A 204 -0.54 4.12 0.37
C ILE A 204 -0.68 5.31 1.33
N ASN A 205 -1.01 5.05 2.60
CA ASN A 205 -1.16 6.13 3.58
C ASN A 205 0.15 6.92 3.81
N ALA A 206 1.30 6.23 3.80
CA ALA A 206 2.59 6.90 3.92
C ALA A 206 2.88 7.81 2.70
N LEU A 207 2.59 7.34 1.48
CA LEU A 207 2.75 8.14 0.26
C LEU A 207 1.77 9.32 0.21
N LEU A 208 0.50 9.11 0.56
CA LEU A 208 -0.51 10.18 0.65
C LEU A 208 -0.08 11.29 1.63
N LYS A 209 0.51 10.93 2.78
CA LYS A 209 1.05 11.92 3.74
C LYS A 209 2.20 12.74 3.18
N LEU A 210 2.98 12.16 2.25
CA LEU A 210 4.05 12.87 1.57
C LEU A 210 3.53 13.78 0.45
N GLY A 211 2.27 13.62 0.05
CA GLY A 211 1.63 14.41 -1.02
C GLY A 211 1.43 13.63 -2.32
N PHE A 212 1.47 12.29 -2.28
CA PHE A 212 1.08 11.47 -3.41
C PHE A 212 -0.37 11.77 -3.83
N PRO A 213 -0.66 11.95 -5.14
CA PRO A 213 -1.99 12.29 -5.61
C PRO A 213 -3.01 11.17 -5.29
N PRO A 214 -4.11 11.48 -4.57
CA PRO A 214 -5.13 10.49 -4.21
C PRO A 214 -5.81 9.81 -5.40
N GLU A 215 -5.87 10.47 -6.55
CA GLU A 215 -6.53 9.99 -7.77
C GLU A 215 -5.63 9.14 -8.69
N GLN A 216 -4.40 8.82 -8.27
CA GLN A 216 -3.42 8.09 -9.10
C GLN A 216 -2.79 6.92 -8.34
N LEU A 217 -3.51 6.32 -7.39
CA LEU A 217 -2.97 5.23 -6.57
C LEU A 217 -2.66 3.96 -7.39
N ASP A 218 -3.35 3.78 -8.52
CA ASP A 218 -3.09 2.74 -9.53
C ASP A 218 -1.65 2.73 -10.06
N ILE A 219 -1.00 3.90 -10.14
CA ILE A 219 0.43 4.07 -10.50
C ILE A 219 1.33 3.22 -9.59
N ILE A 220 0.97 3.10 -8.30
CA ILE A 220 1.76 2.33 -7.33
C ILE A 220 1.79 0.85 -7.76
N ALA A 221 0.67 0.28 -8.21
CA ALA A 221 0.63 -1.08 -8.71
C ALA A 221 1.35 -1.20 -10.06
N GLU A 222 1.09 -0.29 -11.00
CA GLU A 222 1.66 -0.36 -12.35
C GLU A 222 3.19 -0.28 -12.34
N TYR A 223 3.75 0.82 -11.83
CA TYR A 223 5.20 1.02 -11.79
C TYR A 223 5.85 0.20 -10.69
N GLY A 224 5.18 -0.01 -9.56
CA GLY A 224 5.69 -0.87 -8.50
C GLY A 224 5.91 -2.30 -8.98
N GLY A 225 4.95 -2.86 -9.72
CA GLY A 225 5.11 -4.17 -10.36
C GLY A 225 6.25 -4.22 -11.37
N GLN A 226 6.45 -3.15 -12.15
CA GLN A 226 7.60 -3.06 -13.07
C GLN A 226 8.94 -3.06 -12.32
N LEU A 227 9.02 -2.32 -11.23
CA LEU A 227 10.21 -2.27 -10.37
C LEU A 227 10.45 -3.60 -9.67
N THR A 228 9.42 -4.25 -9.13
CA THR A 228 9.56 -5.59 -8.54
C THR A 228 10.03 -6.62 -9.57
N ARG A 229 9.53 -6.57 -10.82
CA ARG A 229 10.04 -7.39 -11.94
C ARG A 229 11.49 -7.07 -12.31
N ALA A 230 11.93 -5.82 -12.12
CA ALA A 230 13.32 -5.41 -12.29
C ALA A 230 14.22 -5.81 -11.10
N GLY A 231 13.67 -6.40 -10.05
CA GLY A 231 14.40 -6.96 -8.91
C GLY A 231 14.43 -6.07 -7.66
N TYR A 232 13.67 -4.97 -7.64
CA TYR A 232 13.55 -4.12 -6.46
C TYR A 232 12.63 -4.75 -5.40
N THR A 233 12.96 -4.57 -4.13
CA THR A 233 12.08 -4.98 -3.01
C THR A 233 10.92 -4.00 -2.84
N ALA A 234 9.88 -4.39 -2.12
CA ALA A 234 8.75 -3.51 -1.82
C ALA A 234 9.18 -2.22 -1.10
N GLU A 235 10.18 -2.29 -0.22
CA GLU A 235 10.74 -1.13 0.47
C GLU A 235 11.50 -0.20 -0.49
N GLU A 236 12.24 -0.75 -1.44
CA GLU A 236 12.93 0.02 -2.48
C GLU A 236 11.92 0.70 -3.42
N VAL A 237 10.85 -0.02 -3.81
CA VAL A 237 9.74 0.56 -4.59
C VAL A 237 9.10 1.71 -3.84
N GLN A 238 8.78 1.51 -2.56
CA GLN A 238 8.21 2.54 -1.70
C GLN A 238 9.10 3.80 -1.66
N ALA A 239 10.41 3.64 -1.56
CA ALA A 239 11.37 4.74 -1.61
C ALA A 239 11.36 5.50 -2.94
N ILE A 240 11.35 4.76 -4.04
CA ILE A 240 11.35 5.35 -5.39
C ILE A 240 10.07 6.18 -5.58
N MET A 241 8.92 5.65 -5.16
CA MET A 241 7.65 6.36 -5.21
C MET A 241 7.68 7.62 -4.34
N ALA A 242 8.21 7.54 -3.11
CA ALA A 242 8.35 8.69 -2.23
C ALA A 242 9.30 9.77 -2.79
N ALA A 243 10.41 9.38 -3.42
CA ALA A 243 11.30 10.32 -4.10
C ALA A 243 10.60 11.00 -5.29
N GLY A 244 9.75 10.26 -6.02
CA GLY A 244 8.89 10.82 -7.07
C GLY A 244 7.94 11.90 -6.56
N VAL A 245 7.52 11.80 -5.29
CA VAL A 245 6.73 12.84 -4.63
C VAL A 245 7.46 14.16 -4.53
N GLU A 246 8.68 14.12 -4.05
CA GLU A 246 9.48 15.33 -3.84
C GLU A 246 9.82 16.04 -5.15
N THR A 247 9.95 15.28 -6.24
CA THR A 247 10.26 15.83 -7.57
C THR A 247 9.01 16.19 -8.38
N GLY A 248 7.80 15.85 -7.92
CA GLY A 248 6.54 16.09 -8.61
C GLY A 248 6.38 15.28 -9.90
N THR A 249 7.10 14.17 -10.03
CA THR A 249 7.12 13.31 -11.22
C THR A 249 6.51 11.97 -10.86
N TRP A 250 5.26 11.80 -11.28
CA TRP A 250 4.41 10.68 -10.90
C TRP A 250 4.21 9.66 -12.03
N ASN A 251 4.62 10.02 -13.26
CA ASN A 251 4.44 9.26 -14.50
C ASN A 251 5.77 9.08 -15.26
#